data_AF-A0A7K9KFK1-F1
#
_entry.id   AF-A0A7K9KFK1-F1
#
_cell.length_a   1.000
_cell.length_b   1.000
_cell.length_c   1.000
_cell.angle_alpha   90.00
_cell.angle_beta   90.00
_cell.angle_gamma   90.00
#
_symmetry.space_group_name_H-M   'P 1'
#
loop_
_entity.id
_entity.type
_entity.pdbx_description
1 polymer ?
#
loop_
_entity_poly.entity_id
_entity_poly.type
_entity_poly.pdbx_seq_one_letter_code
_entity_poly.pdbx_strand_id
1 'polypeptide(L)'
;MEALPRALVAFVSPRGAELRCHAPLTHLCRRRGRWQVGTPPVPPSRVLRVPFPLLLSPPRSSCPLPAEPLARELRAIPAASVAVVNLQYEGAELPVTGFGHLVPSSEDPALLGVVYDSVAFPEHDGTPATPGSASLRLTVMLGGAWFQQSFGDPAAAAPEVLLSRARAAVSAH
;
A
#
# COMPACT_ATOMS: atom_id res chain seq x y z
N MET A 1 2.62 -10.33 5.32
CA MET A 1 3.31 -10.56 4.04
C MET A 1 4.70 -9.91 3.91
N GLU A 2 5.34 -9.48 5.00
CA GLU A 2 6.66 -8.80 4.93
C GLU A 2 7.85 -9.77 4.71
N ALA A 3 7.65 -11.07 4.92
CA ALA A 3 8.71 -12.07 4.85
C ALA A 3 9.38 -12.15 3.47
N LEU A 4 8.61 -12.07 2.38
CA LEU A 4 9.14 -12.13 1.03
C LEU A 4 10.08 -10.95 0.69
N PRO A 5 9.68 -9.66 0.84
CA PRO A 5 10.59 -8.56 0.57
C PRO A 5 11.82 -8.59 1.48
N ARG A 6 11.67 -8.99 2.75
CA ARG A 6 12.83 -9.19 3.65
C ARG A 6 13.78 -10.27 3.13
N ALA A 7 13.26 -11.41 2.68
CA ALA A 7 14.05 -12.50 2.12
C ALA A 7 14.78 -12.07 0.83
N LEU A 8 14.13 -11.27 -0.03
CA LEU A 8 14.76 -10.69 -1.22
C LEU A 8 15.93 -9.80 -0.83
N VAL A 9 15.76 -8.89 0.14
CA VAL A 9 16.84 -8.03 0.63
C VAL A 9 17.98 -8.87 1.19
N ALA A 10 17.69 -9.85 2.04
CA ALA A 10 18.69 -10.77 2.60
C ALA A 10 19.43 -11.57 1.52
N PHE A 11 18.76 -11.92 0.43
CA PHE A 11 19.36 -12.63 -0.69
C PHE A 11 20.28 -11.73 -1.53
N VAL A 12 19.88 -10.49 -1.83
CA VAL A 12 20.67 -9.63 -2.75
C VAL A 12 21.81 -8.88 -2.05
N SER A 13 21.68 -8.57 -0.76
CA SER A 13 22.65 -7.72 -0.04
C SER A 13 24.06 -8.33 0.01
N PRO A 14 24.26 -9.63 0.31
CA PRO A 14 25.60 -10.25 0.30
C PRO A 14 26.22 -10.36 -1.10
N ARG A 15 25.41 -10.21 -2.16
CA ARG A 15 25.86 -10.29 -3.57
C ARG A 15 26.29 -8.93 -4.12
N GLY A 16 26.46 -7.92 -3.26
CA GLY A 16 26.92 -6.58 -3.63
C GLY A 16 25.82 -5.65 -4.13
N ALA A 17 24.54 -6.01 -3.97
CA ALA A 17 23.44 -5.10 -4.26
C ALA A 17 23.32 -4.04 -3.15
N GLU A 18 23.28 -2.76 -3.53
CA GLU A 18 23.09 -1.64 -2.60
C GLU A 18 21.61 -1.23 -2.56
N LEU A 19 20.97 -1.39 -1.39
CA LEU A 19 19.60 -0.92 -1.16
C LEU A 19 19.63 0.49 -0.54
N ARG A 20 19.01 1.46 -1.21
CA ARG A 20 18.89 2.83 -0.73
C ARG A 20 17.44 3.17 -0.39
N CYS A 21 17.09 3.06 0.89
CA CYS A 21 15.82 3.53 1.42
C CYS A 21 15.85 5.05 1.65
N HIS A 22 14.69 5.69 1.65
CA HIS A 22 14.54 7.14 1.88
C HIS A 22 15.36 8.03 0.93
N ALA A 23 15.72 7.52 -0.24
CA ALA A 23 16.45 8.22 -1.29
C ALA A 23 15.52 8.44 -2.51
N PRO A 24 14.53 9.34 -2.42
CA PRO A 24 13.58 9.55 -3.51
C PRO A 24 14.31 10.02 -4.78
N LEU A 25 13.92 9.45 -5.92
CA LEU A 25 14.45 9.89 -7.21
C LEU A 25 13.94 11.29 -7.52
N THR A 26 14.85 12.25 -7.70
CA THR A 26 14.49 13.63 -8.06
C THR A 26 14.72 13.92 -9.54
N HIS A 27 15.72 13.28 -10.14
CA HIS A 27 16.07 13.51 -11.54
C HIS A 27 16.44 12.20 -12.25
N LEU A 28 15.96 12.06 -13.48
CA LEU A 28 16.35 11.02 -14.43
C LEU A 28 16.71 11.67 -15.77
N CYS A 29 17.94 11.48 -16.25
CA CYS A 29 18.39 12.06 -17.52
C CYS A 29 19.17 11.04 -18.35
N ARG A 30 19.01 11.06 -19.67
CA ARG A 30 19.84 10.24 -20.58
C ARG A 30 20.95 11.11 -21.15
N ARG A 31 22.21 10.81 -20.83
CA ARG A 31 23.40 11.51 -21.37
C ARG A 31 24.38 10.51 -21.96
N ARG A 32 24.82 10.74 -23.20
CA ARG A 32 25.80 9.89 -23.92
C ARG A 32 25.40 8.40 -23.90
N GLY A 33 24.14 8.10 -24.20
CA GLY A 33 23.62 6.73 -24.26
C GLY A 33 23.31 6.05 -22.92
N ARG A 34 23.65 6.66 -21.78
CA ARG A 34 23.43 6.10 -20.43
C ARG A 34 22.42 6.92 -19.62
N TRP A 35 21.66 6.24 -18.77
CA TRP A 35 20.79 6.92 -17.80
C TRP A 35 21.60 7.45 -16.62
N GLN A 36 21.14 8.55 -16.06
CA GLN A 36 21.72 9.27 -14.95
C GLN A 36 20.61 9.52 -13.93
N VAL A 37 20.79 9.02 -12.72
CA VAL A 37 19.79 9.07 -11.65
C VAL A 37 20.31 9.95 -10.51
N GLY A 38 19.48 10.87 -10.01
CA GLY A 38 19.77 11.76 -8.89
C GLY A 38 18.87 11.51 -7.68
N THR A 39 19.47 11.52 -6.49
CA THR A 39 18.81 11.36 -5.18
C THR A 39 19.38 12.37 -4.17
N PRO A 40 18.56 13.10 -3.39
CA PRO A 40 19.03 13.94 -2.29
C PRO A 40 19.53 13.08 -1.10
N PRO A 41 20.44 13.56 -0.23
CA PRO A 41 21.12 14.86 -0.18
C PRO A 41 22.52 14.84 -0.85
N VAL A 42 22.77 13.88 -1.75
CA VAL A 42 24.13 13.66 -2.26
C VAL A 42 24.54 14.80 -3.20
N PRO A 43 25.77 15.34 -3.09
CA PRO A 43 26.28 16.30 -4.08
C PRO A 43 26.19 15.71 -5.50
N PRO A 44 26.12 16.56 -6.55
CA PRO A 44 25.80 16.19 -7.94
C PRO A 44 26.72 15.14 -8.60
N SER A 45 27.72 14.65 -7.89
CA SER A 45 28.79 13.77 -8.34
C SER A 45 28.43 12.28 -8.38
N ARG A 46 27.39 11.81 -7.66
CA ARG A 46 26.97 10.40 -7.69
C ARG A 46 25.77 10.19 -8.61
N VAL A 47 26.02 10.39 -9.89
CA VAL A 47 25.13 9.94 -10.95
C VAL A 47 25.21 8.42 -11.05
N LEU A 48 24.18 7.70 -10.61
CA LEU A 48 24.11 6.26 -10.83
C LEU A 48 23.78 6.01 -12.31
N ARG A 49 24.66 5.27 -12.99
CA ARG A 49 24.48 4.88 -14.39
C ARG A 49 23.81 3.53 -14.45
N VAL A 50 22.52 3.52 -14.72
CA VAL A 50 21.74 2.29 -14.85
C VAL A 50 21.47 1.97 -16.33
N PRO A 51 21.55 0.69 -16.75
CA PRO A 51 21.20 0.30 -18.11
C PRO A 51 19.68 0.40 -18.36
N PHE A 52 18.84 0.14 -17.35
CA PHE A 52 17.39 0.14 -17.49
C PHE A 52 16.70 0.55 -16.16
N PRO A 53 16.12 1.76 -16.06
CA PRO A 53 15.31 2.13 -14.90
C PRO A 53 13.87 1.61 -15.07
N LEU A 54 13.38 0.79 -14.14
CA LEU A 54 11.96 0.46 -14.01
C LEU A 54 11.33 1.49 -13.07
N LEU A 55 10.39 2.30 -13.58
CA LEU A 55 9.68 3.30 -12.80
C LEU A 55 8.19 2.97 -12.80
N LEU A 56 7.60 2.85 -11.62
CA LEU A 56 6.15 2.74 -11.43
C LEU A 56 5.48 4.12 -11.48
N SER A 57 6.20 5.17 -11.07
CA SER A 57 5.79 6.57 -11.20
C SER A 57 6.98 7.43 -11.60
N PRO A 58 6.91 8.21 -12.70
CA PRO A 58 8.00 9.11 -13.07
C PRO A 58 8.13 10.24 -12.05
N PRO A 59 9.36 10.62 -11.64
CA PRO A 59 9.54 11.78 -10.77
C PRO A 59 9.05 13.05 -11.48
N ARG A 60 8.58 14.02 -10.70
CA ARG A 60 8.35 15.40 -11.17
C ARG A 60 9.70 16.06 -11.46
N SER A 61 10.37 15.65 -12.54
CA SER A 61 11.71 16.09 -12.90
C SER A 61 11.70 17.46 -13.58
N SER A 62 12.67 18.31 -13.26
CA SER A 62 12.97 19.59 -13.94
C SER A 62 13.80 19.44 -15.23
N CYS A 63 14.19 18.21 -15.59
CA CYS A 63 14.92 17.93 -16.82
C CYS A 63 13.92 17.42 -17.87
N PRO A 64 13.93 17.91 -19.12
CA PRO A 64 13.10 17.33 -20.16
C PRO A 64 13.50 15.87 -20.31
N LEU A 65 12.61 14.97 -19.88
CA LEU A 65 12.74 13.58 -20.22
C LEU A 65 12.79 13.54 -21.76
N PRO A 66 13.68 12.75 -22.38
CA PRO A 66 13.60 12.46 -23.82
C PRO A 66 12.28 11.78 -24.23
N ALA A 67 11.32 11.65 -23.30
CA ALA A 67 10.10 10.89 -23.36
C ALA A 67 8.94 11.66 -22.69
N GLU A 68 8.89 12.99 -22.80
CA GLU A 68 7.77 13.80 -22.27
C GLU A 68 6.37 13.31 -22.73
N PRO A 69 6.17 12.87 -23.99
CA PRO A 69 4.91 12.24 -24.39
C PRO A 69 4.58 10.99 -23.57
N LEU A 70 5.55 10.09 -23.38
CA LEU A 70 5.38 8.88 -22.57
C LEU A 70 5.12 9.21 -21.10
N ALA A 71 5.84 10.19 -20.54
CA ALA A 71 5.66 10.61 -19.16
C ALA A 71 4.26 11.19 -18.92
N ARG A 72 3.68 11.85 -19.92
CA ARG A 72 2.30 12.33 -19.88
C ARG A 72 1.30 11.19 -19.83
N GLU A 73 1.44 10.20 -20.73
CA GLU A 73 0.57 9.01 -20.74
C GLU A 73 0.64 8.24 -19.41
N LEU A 74 1.85 8.02 -18.88
CA LEU A 74 2.02 7.33 -17.61
C LEU A 74 1.40 8.07 -16.42
N ARG A 75 1.47 9.42 -16.41
CA ARG A 75 0.83 10.24 -15.36
C ARG A 75 -0.69 10.28 -15.46
N ALA A 76 -1.26 9.94 -16.62
CA ALA A 76 -2.70 9.94 -16.83
C ALA A 76 -3.40 8.69 -16.25
N ILE A 77 -2.64 7.65 -15.85
CA ILE A 77 -3.19 6.43 -15.27
C ILE A 77 -3.62 6.72 -13.82
N PRO A 78 -4.93 6.68 -13.50
CA PRO A 78 -5.41 6.98 -12.16
C PRO A 78 -5.13 5.81 -11.20
N ALA A 79 -4.93 6.14 -9.93
CA ALA A 79 -4.90 5.18 -8.84
C ALA A 79 -6.05 5.48 -7.86
N ALA A 80 -6.68 4.44 -7.34
CA ALA A 80 -7.67 4.55 -6.27
C ALA A 80 -6.98 4.49 -4.91
N SER A 81 -7.57 5.16 -3.91
CA SER A 81 -7.10 5.11 -2.52
C SER A 81 -7.96 4.15 -1.71
N VAL A 82 -7.32 3.32 -0.88
CA VAL A 82 -8.01 2.37 -0.02
C VAL A 82 -7.48 2.56 1.41
N ALA A 83 -8.39 2.77 2.35
CA ALA A 83 -8.07 2.67 3.77
C ALA A 83 -8.23 1.22 4.22
N VAL A 84 -7.21 0.70 4.88
CA VAL A 84 -7.20 -0.64 5.46
C VAL A 84 -7.31 -0.50 6.97
N VAL A 85 -8.43 -0.93 7.54
CA VAL A 85 -8.69 -0.87 8.98
C VAL A 85 -8.71 -2.28 9.55
N ASN A 86 -7.74 -2.55 10.41
CA ASN A 86 -7.65 -3.83 11.12
C ASN A 86 -8.41 -3.72 12.44
N LEU A 87 -9.35 -4.63 12.66
CA LEU A 87 -10.15 -4.73 13.88
C LEU A 87 -9.87 -6.06 14.56
N GLN A 88 -9.81 -6.05 15.89
CA GLN A 88 -9.61 -7.26 16.69
C GLN A 88 -10.64 -7.27 17.82
N TYR A 89 -11.30 -8.41 17.99
CA TYR A 89 -12.35 -8.63 18.98
C TYR A 89 -12.02 -9.88 19.80
N GLU A 90 -12.04 -9.75 21.13
CA GLU A 90 -11.85 -10.88 22.03
C GLU A 90 -13.20 -11.59 22.28
N GLY A 91 -13.21 -12.92 22.18
CA GLY A 91 -14.39 -13.75 22.45
C GLY A 91 -15.54 -13.56 21.47
N ALA A 92 -15.28 -13.01 20.28
CA ALA A 92 -16.26 -12.85 19.22
C ALA A 92 -16.21 -14.02 18.23
N GLU A 93 -17.36 -14.40 17.71
CA GLU A 93 -17.50 -15.41 16.67
C GLU A 93 -18.13 -14.81 15.42
N LEU A 94 -17.71 -15.29 14.25
CA LEU A 94 -18.31 -14.90 12.99
C LEU A 94 -19.62 -15.66 12.77
N PRO A 95 -20.64 -15.03 12.17
CA PRO A 95 -21.90 -15.70 11.84
C PRO A 95 -21.70 -16.80 10.78
N VAL A 96 -20.68 -16.66 9.94
CA VAL A 96 -20.33 -17.61 8.87
C VAL A 96 -18.81 -17.76 8.77
N THR A 97 -18.37 -18.96 8.42
CA THR A 97 -16.95 -19.25 8.16
C THR A 97 -16.64 -19.10 6.68
N GLY A 98 -15.64 -18.29 6.35
CA GLY A 98 -15.19 -18.07 4.98
C GLY A 98 -13.96 -17.19 4.93
N PHE A 99 -13.50 -16.87 3.73
CA PHE A 99 -12.37 -15.94 3.56
C PHE A 99 -12.74 -14.50 3.96
N GLY A 100 -14.01 -14.14 3.79
CA GLY A 100 -14.51 -12.77 3.91
C GLY A 100 -15.69 -12.57 2.97
N HIS A 101 -16.12 -11.33 2.83
CA HIS A 101 -17.15 -10.94 1.88
C HIS A 101 -16.81 -9.62 1.18
N LEU A 102 -17.38 -9.43 0.00
CA LEU A 102 -17.32 -8.18 -0.77
C LEU A 102 -18.66 -7.47 -0.66
N VAL A 103 -18.63 -6.15 -0.67
CA VAL A 103 -19.85 -5.34 -0.63
C VAL A 103 -20.03 -4.67 -2.01
N PRO A 104 -21.13 -4.96 -2.71
CA PRO A 104 -21.43 -4.30 -3.97
C PRO A 104 -21.57 -2.78 -3.78
N SER A 105 -21.09 -1.99 -4.75
CA SER A 105 -21.22 -0.52 -4.68
C SER A 105 -22.67 0.00 -4.64
N SER A 106 -23.64 -0.84 -5.03
CA SER A 106 -25.07 -0.53 -4.90
C SER A 106 -25.58 -0.60 -3.46
N GLU A 107 -24.89 -1.29 -2.58
CA GLU A 107 -25.22 -1.41 -1.15
C GLU A 107 -24.46 -0.37 -0.34
N ASP A 108 -23.13 -0.32 -0.49
CA ASP A 108 -22.29 0.69 0.14
C ASP A 108 -21.08 1.02 -0.75
N PRO A 109 -21.04 2.18 -1.41
CA PRO A 109 -19.90 2.56 -2.25
C PRO A 109 -18.62 2.85 -1.45
N ALA A 110 -18.71 3.11 -0.15
CA ALA A 110 -17.58 3.44 0.71
C ALA A 110 -16.89 2.20 1.30
N LEU A 111 -17.51 1.03 1.20
CA LEU A 111 -17.03 -0.25 1.75
C LEU A 111 -16.78 -1.23 0.61
N LEU A 112 -15.54 -1.72 0.50
CA LEU A 112 -15.18 -2.69 -0.55
C LEU A 112 -15.42 -4.13 -0.10
N GLY A 113 -15.21 -4.40 1.19
CA GLY A 113 -15.36 -5.71 1.77
C GLY A 113 -14.59 -5.89 3.07
N VAL A 114 -14.76 -7.07 3.66
CA VAL A 114 -14.15 -7.48 4.91
C VAL A 114 -13.48 -8.83 4.72
N VAL A 115 -12.21 -8.94 5.14
CA VAL A 115 -11.46 -10.19 5.19
C VAL A 115 -11.50 -10.74 6.61
N TYR A 116 -11.74 -12.05 6.73
CA TYR A 116 -11.78 -12.76 8.00
C TYR A 116 -10.41 -13.38 8.29
N ASP A 117 -9.47 -12.54 8.75
CA ASP A 117 -8.06 -12.90 8.86
C ASP A 117 -7.80 -14.12 9.75
N SER A 118 -8.54 -14.24 10.85
CA SER A 118 -8.42 -15.37 11.78
C SER A 118 -8.94 -16.69 11.21
N VAL A 119 -9.79 -16.66 10.17
CA VAL A 119 -10.23 -17.89 9.49
C VAL A 119 -9.14 -18.38 8.54
N ALA A 120 -8.51 -17.48 7.81
CA ALA A 120 -7.48 -17.83 6.83
C ALA A 120 -6.12 -18.12 7.48
N PHE A 121 -5.78 -17.38 8.54
CA PHE A 121 -4.50 -17.50 9.24
C PHE A 121 -4.68 -17.39 10.77
N PRO A 122 -5.25 -18.40 11.43
CA PRO A 122 -5.42 -18.43 12.88
C PRO A 122 -4.11 -18.24 13.66
N GLU A 123 -2.99 -18.72 13.10
CA GLU A 123 -1.65 -18.60 13.69
C GLU A 123 -1.17 -17.15 13.88
N HIS A 124 -1.84 -16.18 13.27
CA HIS A 124 -1.53 -14.75 13.41
C HIS A 124 -2.37 -14.04 14.49
N ASP A 125 -3.27 -14.74 15.19
CA ASP A 125 -4.14 -14.16 16.23
C ASP A 125 -3.40 -13.74 17.50
N GLY A 126 -2.11 -14.13 17.60
CA GLY A 126 -1.27 -13.81 18.75
C GLY A 126 -1.67 -14.60 19.98
N THR A 127 -1.12 -14.21 21.13
CA THR A 127 -1.51 -14.79 22.41
C THR A 127 -2.76 -14.05 22.92
N PRO A 128 -3.87 -14.75 23.20
CA PRO A 128 -5.07 -14.09 23.69
C PRO A 128 -4.80 -13.41 25.04
N ALA A 129 -5.41 -12.23 25.22
CA ALA A 129 -5.28 -11.48 26.47
C ALA A 129 -5.92 -12.22 27.66
N THR A 130 -6.92 -13.06 27.38
CA THR A 130 -7.59 -13.90 28.38
C THR A 130 -7.31 -15.37 28.10
N PRO A 131 -6.86 -16.16 29.09
CA PRO A 131 -6.68 -17.60 28.90
C PRO A 131 -8.00 -18.26 28.48
N GLY A 132 -8.01 -18.88 27.30
CA GLY A 132 -9.19 -19.55 26.74
C GLY A 132 -10.13 -18.66 25.91
N SER A 133 -9.83 -17.36 25.72
CA SER A 133 -10.54 -16.56 24.70
C SER A 133 -9.93 -16.78 23.32
N ALA A 134 -10.79 -16.93 22.31
CA ALA A 134 -10.38 -16.80 20.92
C ALA A 134 -10.34 -15.31 20.55
N SER A 135 -9.40 -14.91 19.70
CA SER A 135 -9.31 -13.55 19.18
C SER A 135 -9.71 -13.55 17.71
N LEU A 136 -10.65 -12.69 17.35
CA LEU A 136 -11.15 -12.54 15.99
C LEU A 136 -10.55 -11.28 15.36
N ARG A 137 -9.74 -11.45 14.32
CA ARG A 137 -9.15 -10.38 13.52
C ARG A 137 -9.86 -10.25 12.17
N LEU A 138 -10.14 -9.01 11.81
CA LEU A 138 -10.82 -8.64 10.58
C LEU A 138 -10.07 -7.49 9.91
N THR A 139 -10.00 -7.52 8.58
CA THR A 139 -9.47 -6.42 7.78
C THR A 139 -10.61 -5.82 6.96
N VAL A 140 -10.99 -4.59 7.28
CA VAL A 140 -12.01 -3.82 6.55
C VAL A 140 -11.33 -2.93 5.52
N MET A 141 -11.77 -3.03 4.26
CA MET A 141 -11.25 -2.21 3.16
C MET A 141 -12.27 -1.14 2.78
N LEU A 142 -11.90 0.13 2.96
CA LEU A 142 -12.76 1.30 2.71
C LEU A 142 -12.27 2.12 1.52
N GLY A 143 -13.21 2.71 0.77
CA GLY A 143 -12.97 3.70 -0.27
C GLY A 143 -12.92 3.14 -1.69
N GLY A 144 -11.71 2.93 -2.24
CA GLY A 144 -11.54 2.61 -3.66
C GLY A 144 -11.82 3.83 -4.55
N ALA A 145 -12.57 3.63 -5.63
CA ALA A 145 -12.93 4.71 -6.55
C ALA A 145 -13.74 5.83 -5.86
N TRP A 146 -14.43 5.51 -4.76
CA TRP A 146 -15.29 6.43 -4.02
C TRP A 146 -14.60 7.09 -2.82
N PHE A 147 -13.32 6.78 -2.55
CA PHE A 147 -12.64 7.25 -1.35
C PHE A 147 -12.76 8.78 -1.19
N GLN A 148 -12.46 9.52 -2.25
CA GLN A 148 -12.47 10.98 -2.19
C GLN A 148 -13.85 11.56 -1.90
N GLN A 149 -14.90 10.90 -2.39
CA GLN A 149 -16.29 11.32 -2.15
C GLN A 149 -16.77 10.92 -0.75
N SER A 150 -16.33 9.77 -0.25
CA SER A 150 -16.77 9.24 1.04
C SER A 150 -15.98 9.79 2.24
N PHE A 151 -14.68 10.05 2.07
CA PHE A 151 -13.75 10.37 3.17
C PHE A 151 -12.90 11.60 2.92
N GLY A 152 -13.01 12.24 1.74
CA GLY A 152 -12.22 13.40 1.37
C GLY A 152 -10.80 13.05 0.92
N ASP A 153 -9.85 13.96 1.12
CA ASP A 153 -8.46 13.76 0.73
C ASP A 153 -7.84 12.56 1.48
N PRO A 154 -7.36 11.51 0.79
CA PRO A 154 -6.68 10.37 1.42
C PRO A 154 -5.51 10.75 2.33
N ALA A 155 -4.83 11.85 2.05
CA ALA A 155 -3.72 12.32 2.88
C ALA A 155 -4.17 13.02 4.17
N ALA A 156 -5.42 13.49 4.24
CA ALA A 156 -5.98 14.24 5.36
C ALA A 156 -7.12 13.50 6.08
N ALA A 157 -7.55 12.33 5.58
CA ALA A 157 -8.63 11.55 6.15
C ALA A 157 -8.33 11.18 7.61
N ALA A 158 -9.22 11.59 8.52
CA ALA A 158 -9.05 11.37 9.95
C ALA A 158 -9.17 9.87 10.30
N PRO A 159 -8.16 9.27 10.96
CA PRO A 159 -8.18 7.85 11.33
C PRO A 159 -9.43 7.45 12.14
N GLU A 160 -9.95 8.35 12.96
CA GLU A 160 -11.12 8.14 13.82
C GLU A 160 -12.40 7.94 13.01
N VAL A 161 -12.54 8.68 11.90
CA VAL A 161 -13.68 8.56 10.98
C VAL A 161 -13.64 7.21 10.26
N LEU A 162 -12.46 6.83 9.77
CA LEU A 162 -12.25 5.53 9.10
C LEU A 162 -12.51 4.37 10.06
N LEU A 163 -12.01 4.47 11.30
CA LEU A 163 -12.24 3.47 12.34
C LEU A 163 -13.72 3.37 12.72
N SER A 164 -14.41 4.50 12.90
CA SER A 164 -15.83 4.54 13.19
C SER A 164 -16.64 3.89 12.07
N ARG A 165 -16.32 4.20 10.80
CA ARG A 165 -16.98 3.58 9.64
C ARG A 165 -16.73 2.08 9.56
N ALA A 166 -15.50 1.63 9.78
CA ALA A 166 -15.16 0.21 9.76
C ALA A 166 -15.90 -0.59 10.85
N ARG A 167 -16.00 -0.03 12.07
CA ARG A 167 -16.78 -0.66 13.15
C ARG A 167 -18.26 -0.75 12.80
N ALA A 168 -18.84 0.31 12.24
CA ALA A 168 -20.23 0.30 11.81
C ALA A 168 -20.48 -0.74 10.70
N ALA A 169 -19.54 -0.89 9.76
CA ALA A 169 -19.61 -1.88 8.69
C ALA A 169 -19.69 -3.32 9.24
N VAL A 170 -18.80 -3.68 10.17
CA VAL A 170 -18.77 -5.04 10.77
C VAL A 170 -19.97 -5.30 11.68
N SER A 171 -20.58 -4.27 12.26
CA SER A 171 -21.81 -4.43 13.04
C SER A 171 -23.07 -4.59 12.17
N ALA A 172 -23.04 -4.13 10.92
CA ALA A 172 -24.22 -4.07 10.05
C ALA A 172 -24.27 -5.20 9.00
N HIS A 173 -23.12 -5.83 8.71
CA HIS A 173 -22.94 -6.88 7.69
C HIS A 173 -22.26 -8.11 8.29
#